data_AF-A0AAJ4XC03-F1
#
_entry.id   AF-A0AAJ4XC03-F1
#
_cell.length_a   1.000
_cell.length_b   1.000
_cell.length_c   1.000
_cell.angle_alpha   90.00
_cell.angle_beta   90.00
_cell.angle_gamma   90.00
#
_symmetry.space_group_name_H-M   'P 1'
#
loop_
_entity.id
_entity.type
_entity.pdbx_description
1 polymer ?
#
loop_
_entity_poly.entity_id
_entity_poly.type
_entity_poly.pdbx_seq_one_letter_code
_entity_poly.pdbx_strand_id
1 'polypeptide(L)'
;MDPKTWNIIKTVAAYFSLLLNVFYISTWIYFTENSNGFEDAQQRFGNLWKIDHTLLIASAIILSIFSIIYFARTPGFLSKLFLFVQIIFAGWFIWSML
;
A
#
# COMPACT_ATOMS: atom_id res chain seq x y z
N MET A 1 -12.62 24.52 6.23
CA MET A 1 -11.42 23.91 6.84
C MET A 1 -10.24 24.79 6.52
N ASP A 2 -9.39 25.09 7.51
CA ASP A 2 -8.22 25.94 7.31
C ASP A 2 -7.19 25.28 6.36
N PRO A 3 -6.59 26.02 5.39
CA PRO A 3 -5.65 25.46 4.41
C PRO A 3 -4.44 24.74 5.02
N LYS A 4 -3.95 25.22 6.17
CA LYS A 4 -2.83 24.58 6.88
C LYS A 4 -3.24 23.21 7.42
N THR A 5 -4.43 23.13 8.02
CA THR A 5 -5.01 21.87 8.51
C THR A 5 -5.19 20.86 7.37
N TRP A 6 -5.70 21.31 6.21
CA TRP A 6 -5.87 20.45 5.04
C TRP A 6 -4.53 19.89 4.50
N ASN A 7 -3.47 20.70 4.51
CA ASN A 7 -2.14 20.25 4.10
C ASN A 7 -1.54 19.21 5.04
N ILE A 8 -1.75 19.36 6.34
CA ILE A 8 -1.33 18.36 7.33
C ILE A 8 -2.05 17.04 7.07
N ILE A 9 -3.38 17.06 6.90
CA ILE A 9 -4.17 15.86 6.66
C ILE A 9 -3.72 15.11 5.41
N LYS A 10 -3.54 15.81 4.28
CA LYS A 10 -3.06 15.17 3.03
C LYS A 10 -1.69 14.54 3.20
N THR A 11 -0.81 15.21 3.94
CA THR A 11 0.54 14.72 4.25
C THR A 11 0.44 13.44 5.08
N VAL A 12 -0.24 13.49 6.23
CA VAL A 12 -0.43 12.33 7.10
C VAL A 12 -1.06 11.16 6.35
N ALA A 13 -2.12 11.43 5.57
CA ALA A 13 -2.78 10.42 4.77
C ALA A 13 -1.83 9.77 3.75
N ALA A 14 -0.95 10.53 3.07
CA ALA A 14 -0.04 9.97 2.07
C ALA A 14 1.01 9.05 2.68
N TYR A 15 1.61 9.47 3.81
CA TYR A 15 2.57 8.64 4.53
C TYR A 15 1.91 7.41 5.17
N PHE A 16 0.69 7.56 5.70
CA PHE A 16 -0.07 6.42 6.23
C PHE A 16 -0.45 5.43 5.13
N SER A 17 -0.84 5.90 3.94
CA SER A 17 -1.09 5.06 2.77
C SER A 17 0.15 4.30 2.31
N LEU A 18 1.33 4.93 2.32
CA LEU A 18 2.60 4.26 2.06
C LEU A 18 2.85 3.16 3.10
N LEU A 19 2.73 3.49 4.38
CA LEU A 19 2.96 2.55 5.48
C LEU A 19 2.03 1.34 5.41
N LEU A 20 0.73 1.56 5.17
CA LEU A 20 -0.25 0.49 5.00
C LEU A 20 0.11 -0.42 3.82
N ASN A 21 0.53 0.13 2.68
CA ASN A 21 0.99 -0.67 1.56
C ASN A 21 2.23 -1.50 1.88
N VAL A 22 3.19 -0.91 2.60
CA VAL A 22 4.37 -1.66 3.08
C VAL A 22 3.93 -2.85 3.93
N PHE A 23 2.96 -2.66 4.84
CA PHE A 23 2.42 -3.75 5.65
C PHE A 23 1.71 -4.82 4.82
N TYR A 24 0.85 -4.42 3.88
CA TYR A 24 0.16 -5.38 3.00
C TYR A 24 1.15 -6.23 2.22
N ILE A 25 2.17 -5.61 1.63
CA ILE A 25 3.18 -6.32 0.84
C ILE A 25 4.04 -7.21 1.71
N SER A 26 4.52 -6.70 2.85
CA SER A 26 5.40 -7.47 3.73
C SER A 26 4.67 -8.70 4.30
N THR A 27 3.40 -8.54 4.67
CA THR A 27 2.59 -9.67 5.15
C THR A 27 2.25 -10.65 4.03
N TRP A 28 2.04 -10.17 2.81
CA TRP A 28 1.86 -11.04 1.65
C TRP A 28 3.11 -11.87 1.34
N ILE A 29 4.28 -11.22 1.23
CA ILE A 29 5.58 -11.89 1.05
C ILE A 29 5.76 -12.97 2.12
N TYR A 30 5.57 -12.60 3.39
CA TYR A 30 5.68 -13.53 4.50
C TYR A 30 4.78 -14.76 4.33
N PHE A 31 3.51 -14.59 3.99
CA PHE A 31 2.62 -15.75 3.80
C PHE A 31 2.95 -16.55 2.54
N THR A 32 3.35 -15.91 1.44
CA THR A 32 3.77 -16.64 0.23
C THR A 32 5.00 -17.50 0.45
N GLU A 33 5.93 -17.08 1.30
CA GLU A 33 7.14 -17.86 1.63
C GLU A 33 6.89 -18.95 2.69
N ASN A 34 5.87 -18.79 3.54
CA ASN A 34 5.62 -19.64 4.71
C ASN A 34 4.34 -20.49 4.61
N SER A 35 3.76 -20.63 3.41
CA SER A 35 2.54 -21.42 3.18
C SER A 35 2.79 -22.52 2.14
N ASN A 36 1.95 -23.56 2.16
CA ASN A 36 2.14 -24.75 1.30
C ASN A 36 1.67 -24.56 -0.16
N GLY A 37 1.43 -23.31 -0.57
CA GLY A 37 0.90 -22.95 -1.88
C GLY A 37 0.16 -21.61 -1.85
N PHE A 38 -0.24 -21.14 -3.03
CA PHE A 38 -0.91 -19.85 -3.20
C PHE A 38 -2.24 -19.77 -2.44
N GLU A 39 -3.07 -20.81 -2.49
CA GLU A 39 -4.37 -20.84 -1.82
C GLU A 39 -4.25 -20.73 -0.28
N ASP A 40 -3.28 -21.42 0.33
CA ASP A 40 -3.00 -21.34 1.77
C ASP A 40 -2.46 -19.95 2.14
N ALA A 41 -1.57 -19.38 1.33
CA ALA A 41 -1.07 -18.02 1.53
C ALA A 41 -2.20 -16.98 1.46
N GLN A 42 -3.08 -17.10 0.47
CA GLN A 42 -4.25 -16.24 0.28
C GLN A 42 -5.21 -16.32 1.46
N GLN A 43 -5.50 -17.53 1.94
CA GLN A 43 -6.38 -17.73 3.09
C GLN A 43 -5.78 -17.13 4.37
N ARG A 44 -4.49 -17.36 4.64
CA ARG A 44 -3.81 -16.80 5.83
C ARG A 44 -3.71 -15.28 5.78
N PHE A 45 -3.42 -14.73 4.60
CA PHE A 45 -3.41 -13.29 4.37
C PHE A 45 -4.79 -12.67 4.62
N GLY A 46 -5.85 -13.25 4.07
CA GLY A 46 -7.24 -12.82 4.31
C GLY A 46 -7.63 -12.90 5.79
N ASN A 47 -7.22 -13.97 6.49
CA ASN A 47 -7.49 -14.15 7.92
C ASN A 47 -6.79 -13.11 8.80
N LEU A 48 -5.57 -12.67 8.45
CA LEU A 48 -4.86 -11.63 9.19
C LEU A 48 -5.61 -10.29 9.11
N TRP A 49 -5.96 -9.89 7.89
CA TRP A 49 -6.57 -8.59 7.64
C TRP A 49 -8.07 -8.55 7.92
N LYS A 50 -8.72 -9.73 8.03
CA LYS A 50 -10.16 -9.91 8.27
C LYS A 50 -11.05 -9.12 7.30
N ILE A 51 -10.54 -8.90 6.10
CA ILE A 51 -11.21 -8.18 5.02
C ILE A 51 -11.19 -9.09 3.81
N ASP A 52 -12.25 -9.03 3.01
CA ASP A 52 -12.32 -9.74 1.74
C ASP A 52 -11.12 -9.39 0.86
N HIS A 53 -10.60 -10.39 0.15
CA HIS A 53 -9.41 -10.25 -0.66
C HIS A 53 -9.56 -9.17 -1.74
N THR A 54 -10.74 -9.06 -2.35
CA THR A 54 -11.06 -8.06 -3.37
C THR A 54 -11.02 -6.65 -2.78
N LEU A 55 -11.56 -6.50 -1.57
CA LEU A 55 -11.57 -5.21 -0.86
C LEU A 55 -10.15 -4.79 -0.44
N LEU A 56 -9.29 -5.74 -0.08
CA LEU A 56 -7.87 -5.47 0.21
C LEU A 56 -7.13 -4.98 -1.04
N ILE A 57 -7.31 -5.65 -2.18
CA ILE A 57 -6.73 -5.22 -3.46
C ILE A 57 -7.20 -3.82 -3.82
N ALA A 58 -8.52 -3.57 -3.76
CA ALA A 58 -9.08 -2.25 -4.04
C ALA A 58 -8.52 -1.17 -3.10
N SER A 59 -8.39 -1.48 -1.81
CA SER A 59 -7.81 -0.57 -0.82
C SER A 59 -6.35 -0.27 -1.11
N ALA A 60 -5.54 -1.29 -1.39
CA ALA A 60 -4.13 -1.13 -1.76
C ALA A 60 -3.96 -0.26 -3.02
N ILE A 61 -4.81 -0.44 -4.03
CA ILE A 61 -4.80 0.40 -5.25
C ILE A 61 -5.12 1.86 -4.91
N ILE A 62 -6.18 2.13 -4.14
CA ILE A 62 -6.59 3.49 -3.78
C ILE A 62 -5.50 4.19 -2.96
N LEU A 63 -4.94 3.50 -1.95
CA LEU A 63 -3.85 4.01 -1.12
C LEU A 63 -2.59 4.29 -1.96
N SER A 64 -2.29 3.41 -2.92
CA SER A 64 -1.20 3.59 -3.89
C SER A 64 -1.39 4.87 -4.70
N ILE A 65 -2.53 5.05 -5.34
CA ILE A 65 -2.83 6.22 -6.19
C ILE A 65 -2.72 7.51 -5.38
N PHE A 66 -3.30 7.55 -4.19
CA PHE A 66 -3.28 8.74 -3.34
C PHE A 66 -1.84 9.15 -2.97
N SER A 67 -1.06 8.18 -2.49
CA SER A 67 0.34 8.36 -2.10
C SER A 67 1.22 8.78 -3.29
N ILE A 68 1.05 8.13 -4.44
CA ILE A 68 1.74 8.45 -5.70
C ILE A 68 1.45 9.91 -6.11
N ILE A 69 0.18 10.31 -6.14
CA ILE A 69 -0.20 11.68 -6.52
C ILE A 69 0.44 12.71 -5.57
N TYR A 70 0.40 12.45 -4.27
CA TYR A 70 0.96 13.35 -3.27
C TYR A 70 2.48 13.48 -3.43
N PHE A 71 3.22 12.37 -3.51
CA PHE A 71 4.68 12.38 -3.63
C PHE A 71 5.19 12.86 -5.00
N ALA A 72 4.42 12.65 -6.06
CA ALA A 72 4.71 13.22 -7.37
C ALA A 72 4.70 14.76 -7.33
N ARG A 73 3.77 15.35 -6.58
CA ARG A 73 3.59 16.81 -6.46
C ARG A 73 4.47 17.47 -5.39
N THR A 74 4.95 16.68 -4.43
CA THR A 74 5.78 17.20 -3.33
C THR A 74 7.25 17.28 -3.77
N PRO A 75 7.90 18.45 -3.66
CA PRO A 75 9.33 18.60 -3.94
C PRO A 75 10.17 17.97 -2.82
N GLY A 76 11.36 17.48 -3.17
CA GLY A 76 12.31 16.91 -2.22
C GLY A 76 12.70 15.46 -2.53
N PHE A 77 13.93 15.10 -2.21
CA PHE A 77 14.50 13.77 -2.48
C PHE A 77 13.68 12.65 -1.84
N LEU A 78 13.33 12.79 -0.55
CA LEU A 78 12.57 11.76 0.18
C LEU A 78 11.22 11.48 -0.46
N SER A 79 10.50 12.51 -0.92
CA SER A 79 9.22 12.31 -1.62
C SER A 79 9.41 11.55 -2.94
N LYS A 80 10.49 11.79 -3.69
CA LYS A 80 10.78 11.03 -4.92
C LYS A 80 11.19 9.59 -4.63
N LEU A 81 11.93 9.35 -3.55
CA LEU A 81 12.24 8.00 -3.09
C LEU A 81 10.97 7.24 -2.71
N PHE A 82 10.09 7.84 -1.91
CA PHE A 82 8.83 7.21 -1.52
C PHE A 82 7.88 7.00 -2.69
N LEU A 83 7.85 7.91 -3.67
CA LEU A 83 7.13 7.71 -4.92
C LEU A 83 7.62 6.45 -5.64
N PHE A 84 8.93 6.30 -5.79
CA PHE A 84 9.53 5.14 -6.45
C PHE A 84 9.20 3.84 -5.72
N VAL A 85 9.37 3.82 -4.39
CA VAL A 85 9.00 2.69 -3.54
C VAL A 85 7.51 2.35 -3.73
N GLN A 86 6.63 3.33 -3.66
CA GLN A 86 5.17 3.12 -3.78
C GLN A 86 4.79 2.55 -5.14
N ILE A 87 5.43 2.97 -6.24
CA ILE A 87 5.16 2.45 -7.59
C ILE A 87 5.59 0.98 -7.68
N ILE A 88 6.80 0.65 -7.22
CA ILE A 88 7.29 -0.75 -7.22
C ILE A 88 6.38 -1.62 -6.38
N PHE A 89 6.03 -1.14 -5.19
CA PHE A 89 5.21 -1.85 -4.23
C PHE A 89 3.80 -2.10 -4.77
N ALA A 90 3.15 -1.07 -5.31
CA ALA A 90 1.84 -1.20 -5.92
C ALA A 90 1.87 -2.17 -7.11
N GLY A 91 2.84 -2.01 -8.01
CA GLY A 91 2.97 -2.87 -9.20
C GLY A 91 3.21 -4.33 -8.84
N TRP A 92 4.13 -4.59 -7.92
CA TRP A 92 4.44 -5.94 -7.45
C TRP A 92 3.25 -6.57 -6.73
N PHE A 93 2.60 -5.84 -5.82
CA PHE A 93 1.46 -6.36 -5.06
C PHE A 93 0.31 -6.75 -6.00
N ILE A 94 -0.07 -5.86 -6.92
CA ILE A 94 -1.14 -6.13 -7.89
C ILE A 94 -0.78 -7.35 -8.75
N TRP A 95 0.45 -7.43 -9.25
CA TRP A 95 0.91 -8.58 -10.03
C TRP A 95 0.87 -9.89 -9.23
N SER A 96 1.31 -9.86 -7.98
CA SER A 96 1.38 -11.04 -7.12
C SER A 96 0.01 -11.58 -6.66
N MET A 97 -1.04 -10.79 -6.89
CA MET A 97 -2.43 -11.10 -6.52
C MET A 97 -3.30 -11.45 -7.74
N LEU A 98 -2.74 -11.38 -8.95
CA LEU A 98 -3.35 -11.84 -10.21
C LEU A 98 -2.90 -13.26 -10.53
#